data_AF-A0A3D5GMA4-F1
#
_entry.id   AF-A0A3D5GMA4-F1
#
_cell.length_a   1.000
_cell.length_b   1.000
_cell.length_c   1.000
_cell.angle_alpha   90.00
_cell.angle_beta   90.00
_cell.angle_gamma   90.00
#
_symmetry.space_group_name_H-M   'P 1'
#
loop_
_entity.id
_entity.type
_entity.pdbx_description
1 polymer ?
#
loop_
_entity_poly.entity_id
_entity_poly.type
_entity_poly.pdbx_seq_one_letter_code
_entity_poly.pdbx_strand_id
1 'polypeptide(L)'
;MIVVPCPSCGPRNSSDLRNAGEVVPRPDPDTATLTEWRSYLYLRENPASWVTETWYCRNGCRRYFTIERNTATNEIRESDTT
;
A
#
# COMPACT_ATOMS: atom_id res chain seq x y z
N MET A 1 -9.85 -12.77 -9.33
CA MET A 1 -9.69 -11.95 -8.12
C MET A 1 -8.26 -12.10 -7.63
N ILE A 2 -7.57 -11.03 -7.22
CA ILE A 2 -6.15 -11.08 -6.83
C ILE A 2 -6.06 -11.73 -5.44
N VAL A 3 -5.05 -12.58 -5.21
CA VAL A 3 -4.76 -13.17 -3.90
C VAL A 3 -3.61 -12.40 -3.26
N VAL A 4 -3.86 -11.80 -2.10
CA VAL A 4 -2.88 -11.01 -1.35
C VAL A 4 -2.42 -11.78 -0.11
N PRO A 5 -1.11 -11.97 0.11
CA PRO A 5 -0.59 -12.70 1.26
C PRO A 5 -0.58 -11.81 2.51
N CYS A 6 -1.59 -11.93 3.37
CA CYS A 6 -1.58 -11.24 4.65
C CYS A 6 -0.60 -11.92 5.62
N PRO A 7 0.38 -11.21 6.22
CA PRO A 7 1.38 -11.83 7.10
C PRO A 7 0.78 -12.55 8.32
N SER A 8 -0.37 -12.10 8.82
CA SER A 8 -1.04 -12.72 9.97
C SER A 8 -2.13 -13.73 9.61
N CYS A 9 -2.68 -13.67 8.39
CA CYS A 9 -3.88 -14.45 8.02
C CYS A 9 -3.65 -15.38 6.82
N GLY A 10 -2.46 -15.39 6.24
CA GLY A 10 -2.12 -16.11 5.02
C GLY A 10 -2.74 -15.49 3.75
N PRO A 11 -2.76 -16.25 2.65
CA PRO A 11 -3.35 -15.83 1.38
C PRO A 11 -4.85 -15.50 1.52
N ARG A 12 -5.27 -14.34 1.01
CA ARG A 12 -6.66 -13.85 1.09
C ARG A 12 -7.09 -13.23 -0.24
N ASN A 13 -8.38 -13.29 -0.57
CA ASN A 13 -8.92 -12.60 -1.74
C ASN A 13 -8.84 -11.09 -1.53
N SER A 14 -8.53 -10.33 -2.57
CA SER A 14 -8.40 -8.87 -2.48
C SER A 14 -9.66 -8.16 -1.96
N SER A 15 -10.86 -8.77 -2.04
CA SER A 15 -12.10 -8.26 -1.42
C SER A 15 -12.11 -8.29 0.10
N ASP A 16 -11.32 -9.18 0.72
CA ASP A 16 -11.18 -9.24 2.17
C ASP A 16 -10.26 -8.15 2.71
N LEU A 17 -9.60 -7.43 1.80
CA LEU A 17 -8.66 -6.37 2.11
C LEU A 17 -9.09 -5.05 1.46
N ARG A 18 -8.46 -3.97 1.91
CA ARG A 18 -8.54 -2.65 1.31
C ARG A 18 -7.14 -2.24 0.87
N ASN A 19 -6.97 -1.92 -0.41
CA ASN A 19 -5.76 -1.24 -0.88
C ASN A 19 -5.78 0.20 -0.34
N ALA A 20 -4.68 0.60 0.29
CA ALA A 20 -4.49 1.92 0.90
C ALA A 20 -3.44 2.77 0.16
N GLY A 21 -2.92 2.28 -0.97
CA GLY A 21 -1.96 2.98 -1.81
C GLY A 21 -0.56 3.08 -1.21
N GLU A 22 0.21 4.02 -1.74
CA GLU A 22 1.57 4.35 -1.34
C GLU A 22 1.62 5.04 0.04
N VAL A 23 2.64 4.72 0.84
CA VAL A 23 2.97 5.45 2.07
C VAL A 23 3.91 6.59 1.74
N VAL A 24 3.42 7.82 1.87
CA VAL A 24 4.24 9.03 1.77
C VAL A 24 4.45 9.60 3.18
N PRO A 25 5.69 9.97 3.57
CA PRO A 25 5.94 10.64 4.83
C PRO A 25 5.08 11.89 4.96
N ARG A 26 4.40 12.04 6.09
CA ARG A 26 3.62 13.24 6.38
C ARG A 26 4.60 14.40 6.64
N PRO A 27 4.48 15.53 5.91
CA PRO A 27 5.30 16.69 6.19
C PRO A 27 4.92 17.30 7.54
N ASP A 28 5.88 17.96 8.19
CA ASP A 28 5.68 18.63 9.47
C ASP A 28 4.70 19.81 9.32
N PRO A 29 3.57 19.81 10.07
CA PRO A 29 2.59 20.89 10.02
C PRO A 29 3.13 22.28 10.29
N ASP A 30 4.15 22.41 11.13
CA ASP A 30 4.65 23.71 11.59
C ASP A 30 5.64 24.35 10.61
N THR A 31 6.27 23.54 9.75
CA THR A 31 7.38 24.00 8.89
C THR A 31 7.13 23.81 7.39
N ALA A 32 6.17 22.97 7.01
CA ALA A 32 5.93 22.67 5.60
C ALA A 32 5.25 23.81 4.84
N THR A 33 5.72 24.02 3.62
CA THR A 33 5.14 24.96 2.66
C THR A 33 3.77 24.48 2.17
N LEU A 34 2.99 25.41 1.62
CA LEU A 34 1.71 25.10 0.98
C LEU A 34 1.88 24.06 -0.15
N THR A 35 2.98 24.15 -0.91
CA THR A 35 3.27 23.21 -2.01
C THR A 35 3.54 21.81 -1.48
N GLU A 36 4.32 21.67 -0.41
CA GLU A 36 4.60 20.36 0.22
C GLU A 36 3.32 19.74 0.77
N TRP A 37 2.49 20.53 1.47
CA TRP A 37 1.19 20.07 1.95
C TRP A 37 0.27 19.63 0.83
N ARG A 38 0.18 20.40 -0.26
CA ARG A 38 -0.63 20.05 -1.43
C ARG A 38 -0.14 18.75 -2.07
N SER A 39 1.16 18.59 -2.24
CA SER A 39 1.75 17.36 -2.79
C SER A 39 1.44 16.16 -1.90
N TYR A 40 1.65 16.27 -0.58
CA TYR A 40 1.35 15.20 0.36
C TYR A 40 -0.14 14.81 0.39
N LEU A 41 -1.06 15.77 0.25
CA LEU A 41 -2.50 15.48 0.29
C LEU A 41 -3.02 14.84 -1.00
N TYR A 42 -2.49 15.24 -2.16
CA TYR A 42 -3.14 14.93 -3.45
C TYR A 42 -2.29 14.17 -4.46
N LEU A 43 -0.97 14.15 -4.32
CA LEU A 43 -0.08 13.53 -5.31
C LEU A 43 0.46 12.19 -4.80
N ARG A 44 0.36 11.16 -5.64
CA ARG A 44 0.94 9.83 -5.42
C ARG A 44 1.54 9.33 -6.71
N GLU A 45 2.52 8.44 -6.60
CA GLU A 45 3.02 7.73 -7.77
C GLU A 45 1.96 6.74 -8.29
N ASN A 46 1.85 6.61 -9.60
CA ASN A 46 0.94 5.65 -10.24
C ASN A 46 1.57 5.01 -11.49
N PRO A 47 2.74 4.36 -11.38
CA PRO A 47 3.36 3.68 -12.51
C PRO A 47 2.65 2.35 -12.82
N ALA A 48 2.65 1.97 -14.09
CA ALA A 48 2.27 0.63 -14.55
C ALA A 48 3.49 -0.33 -14.45
N SER A 49 3.94 -0.60 -13.23
CA SER A 49 5.16 -1.36 -12.94
C SER A 49 5.07 -1.97 -11.52
N TRP A 50 6.19 -2.50 -11.04
CA TRP A 50 6.35 -2.88 -9.64
C TRP A 50 6.21 -1.66 -8.73
N VAL A 51 5.30 -1.73 -7.77
CA VAL A 51 5.08 -0.72 -6.73
C VAL A 51 4.99 -1.34 -5.35
N THR A 52 5.47 -0.62 -4.35
CA THR A 52 5.21 -0.93 -2.95
C THR A 52 3.90 -0.29 -2.53
N GLU A 53 2.91 -1.10 -2.20
CA GLU A 53 1.58 -0.64 -1.81
C GLU A 53 1.17 -1.19 -0.45
N THR A 54 0.36 -0.41 0.26
CA THR A 54 -0.14 -0.77 1.58
C THR A 54 -1.52 -1.39 1.48
N TRP A 55 -1.76 -2.44 2.25
CA TRP A 55 -3.03 -3.13 2.35
C TRP A 55 -3.49 -3.20 3.80
N TYR A 56 -4.81 -3.12 3.99
CA TYR A 56 -5.48 -3.31 5.27
C TYR A 56 -6.36 -4.55 5.23
N CYS A 57 -6.10 -5.52 6.12
CA CYS A 57 -6.89 -6.76 6.20
C CYS A 57 -8.24 -6.52 6.90
N ARG A 58 -9.23 -6.01 6.14
CA ARG A 58 -10.55 -5.58 6.65
C ARG A 58 -11.36 -6.72 7.24
N ASN A 59 -11.39 -7.88 6.58
CA ASN A 59 -12.14 -9.06 7.00
C ASN A 59 -11.23 -10.12 7.67
N GLY A 60 -10.25 -9.67 8.47
CA GLY A 60 -9.28 -10.54 9.12
C GLY A 60 -8.59 -9.87 10.31
N CYS A 61 -7.26 -9.84 10.32
CA CYS A 61 -6.48 -9.36 11.47
C CYS A 61 -6.58 -7.84 11.73
N ARG A 62 -7.18 -7.06 10.82
CA ARG A 62 -7.33 -5.60 10.93
C ARG A 62 -6.00 -4.85 11.09
N ARG A 63 -4.93 -5.35 10.47
CA ARG A 63 -3.61 -4.71 10.42
C ARG A 63 -3.30 -4.19 9.03
N TYR A 64 -2.48 -3.14 9.00
CA TYR A 64 -1.81 -2.66 7.79
C TYR A 64 -0.54 -3.47 7.55
N PHE A 65 -0.20 -3.68 6.28
CA PHE A 65 1.06 -4.28 5.84
C PHE A 65 1.35 -3.81 4.41
N THR A 66 2.59 -3.95 3.97
CA THR A 66 3.01 -3.59 2.60
C THR A 66 3.31 -4.83 1.78
N ILE A 67 3.10 -4.75 0.47
CA ILE A 67 3.55 -5.75 -0.51
C ILE A 67 4.18 -5.03 -1.69
N GLU A 68 5.01 -5.73 -2.46
CA GLU A 68 5.41 -5.31 -3.79
C GLU A 68 4.52 -6.01 -4.83
N ARG A 69 3.77 -5.24 -5.62
CA ARG A 69 2.92 -5.75 -6.70
C ARG A 69 3.23 -5.06 -8.01
N ASN A 70 3.31 -5.82 -9.09
CA ASN A 70 3.29 -5.27 -10.44
C ASN A 70 1.85 -4.85 -10.79
N THR A 71 1.60 -3.55 -10.97
CA THR A 71 0.24 -3.03 -11.24
C THR A 71 -0.28 -3.36 -12.63
N ALA A 72 0.58 -3.73 -13.57
CA ALA A 72 0.19 -4.13 -14.92
C ALA A 72 -0.19 -5.62 -15.00
N THR A 73 0.51 -6.51 -14.28
CA THR A 73 0.29 -7.97 -14.34
C THR A 73 -0.43 -8.55 -13.12
N ASN A 74 -0.47 -7.80 -12.01
CA ASN A 74 -0.91 -8.25 -10.68
C ASN A 74 -0.03 -9.33 -10.01
N GLU A 75 1.18 -9.55 -10.51
CA GLU A 75 2.17 -10.39 -9.83
C GLU A 75 2.61 -9.74 -8.52
N ILE A 76 2.77 -10.54 -7.46
CA ILE A 76 3.22 -10.09 -6.14
C ILE A 76 4.57 -10.75 -5.87
N ARG A 77 5.56 -9.96 -5.43
CA ARG A 77 6.84 -10.49 -4.93
C ARG A 77 6.70 -10.90 -3.48
N GLU A 78 7.35 -11.99 -3.12
CA GLU A 78 7.50 -12.36 -1.72
C GLU A 78 8.38 -11.33 -1.02
N SER A 79 7.84 -10.68 0.02
CA SER A 79 8.62 -9.82 0.89
C SER A 79 9.29 -10.68 1.96
N ASP A 80 10.62 -10.70 2.00
CA ASP A 80 11.37 -11.30 3.10
C ASP A 80 10.91 -10.67 4.42
N THR A 81 10.25 -11.47 5.24
CA THR A 81 9.88 -11.08 6.59
C THR A 81 11.13 -11.21 7.45
N THR A 82 11.93 -10.13 7.54
CA THR A 82 12.95 -9.99 8.59
C THR A 82 12.31 -9.49 9.87
#